data_AF-A0A0F7PZA4-F1
#
_entry.id   AF-A0A0F7PZA4-F1
#
_cell.length_a   1.000
_cell.length_b   1.000
_cell.length_c   1.000
_cell.angle_alpha   90.00
_cell.angle_beta   90.00
_cell.angle_gamma   90.00
#
_symmetry.space_group_name_H-M   'P 1'
#
loop_
_entity.id
_entity.type
_entity.pdbx_description
1 polymer ?
#
loop_
_entity_poly.entity_id
_entity_poly.type
_entity_poly.pdbx_seq_one_letter_code
_entity_poly.pdbx_strand_id
1 'polypeptide(L)'
;MIEFVHQITYNIAEVMRMARIEARIDGTIKSKAKDVLANHGLTISDFMRMTLTTVAHDGLPKYYSIPNRQLKNSIQEVIDDLSGKEKLPEARNLKELDQLLSSDDALESSK
;
A
#
# COMPACT_ATOMS: atom_id res chain seq x y z
N MET A 1 -34.51 -6.08 34.59
CA MET A 1 -33.38 -5.29 35.14
C MET A 1 -32.02 -5.89 34.76
N ILE A 2 -31.88 -7.22 34.69
CA ILE A 2 -30.60 -7.90 34.37
C ILE A 2 -30.21 -7.74 32.88
N GLU A 3 -31.17 -7.81 31.95
CA GLU A 3 -30.93 -7.59 30.51
C GLU A 3 -30.51 -6.14 30.19
N PHE A 4 -31.07 -5.16 30.90
CA PHE A 4 -30.73 -3.74 30.72
C PHE A 4 -29.28 -3.44 31.13
N VAL A 5 -28.81 -4.10 32.21
CA VAL A 5 -27.41 -4.01 32.65
C VAL A 5 -26.48 -4.72 31.65
N HIS A 6 -26.86 -5.88 31.11
CA HIS A 6 -26.08 -6.57 30.08
C HIS A 6 -25.93 -5.71 28.81
N GLN A 7 -27.00 -5.06 28.33
CA GLN A 7 -26.96 -4.21 27.14
C GLN A 7 -26.03 -3.00 27.34
N ILE A 8 -26.06 -2.37 28.52
CA ILE A 8 -25.20 -1.23 28.86
C ILE A 8 -23.73 -1.68 28.95
N THR A 9 -23.46 -2.83 29.56
CA THR A 9 -22.08 -3.33 29.75
C THR A 9 -21.45 -3.74 28.42
N TYR A 10 -22.22 -4.36 27.51
CA TYR A 10 -21.78 -4.70 26.15
C TYR A 10 -21.40 -3.44 25.36
N ASN A 11 -22.22 -2.40 25.45
CA ASN A 11 -22.01 -1.14 24.75
C ASN A 11 -20.78 -0.37 25.28
N ILE A 12 -20.48 -0.44 26.58
CA ILE A 12 -19.31 0.25 27.18
C ILE A 12 -18.01 -0.48 26.85
N ALA A 13 -17.98 -1.82 26.89
CA ALA A 13 -16.76 -2.59 26.59
C ALA A 13 -16.37 -2.52 25.10
N GLU A 14 -17.34 -2.44 24.19
CA GLU A 14 -17.09 -2.28 22.76
C GLU A 14 -16.62 -0.86 22.41
N VAL A 15 -17.22 0.17 23.04
CA VAL A 15 -16.76 1.56 22.96
C VAL A 15 -15.33 1.73 23.51
N MET A 16 -14.95 0.98 24.55
CA MET A 16 -13.60 0.99 25.15
C MET A 16 -12.49 0.41 24.26
N ARG A 17 -12.81 -0.22 23.11
CA ARG A 17 -11.81 -0.69 22.12
C ARG A 17 -11.71 0.20 20.87
N MET A 18 -12.40 1.33 20.82
CA MET A 18 -12.37 2.22 19.66
C MET A 18 -11.06 3.04 19.62
N ALA A 19 -10.28 2.89 18.55
CA ALA A 19 -9.12 3.72 18.27
C ALA A 19 -9.49 4.95 17.43
N ARG A 20 -8.86 6.09 17.70
CA ARG A 20 -9.06 7.34 16.95
C ARG A 20 -8.00 7.51 15.88
N ILE A 21 -8.41 7.96 14.69
CA ILE A 21 -7.52 8.33 13.59
C ILE A 21 -7.48 9.86 13.50
N GLU A 22 -6.27 10.42 13.55
CA GLU A 22 -6.01 11.83 13.29
C GLU A 22 -4.95 11.98 12.20
N ALA A 23 -5.24 12.80 11.19
CA ALA A 23 -4.31 13.06 10.10
C ALA A 23 -4.36 14.54 9.70
N ARG A 24 -3.19 15.12 9.42
CA ARG A 24 -3.07 16.46 8.85
C ARG A 24 -3.29 16.37 7.34
N ILE A 25 -4.09 17.28 6.80
CA ILE A 25 -4.39 17.38 5.38
C ILE A 25 -4.67 18.84 5.02
N ASP A 26 -4.38 19.22 3.77
CA ASP A 26 -4.77 20.52 3.24
C ASP A 26 -6.30 20.73 3.34
N GLY A 27 -6.70 21.93 3.76
CA GLY A 27 -8.11 22.25 4.00
C GLY A 27 -8.96 22.22 2.73
N THR A 28 -8.39 22.63 1.59
CA THR A 28 -9.10 22.63 0.30
C THR A 28 -9.28 21.20 -0.23
N ILE A 29 -8.27 20.34 -0.06
CA ILE A 29 -8.35 18.92 -0.39
C ILE A 29 -9.41 18.22 0.47
N LYS A 30 -9.43 18.50 1.78
CA LYS A 30 -10.45 17.96 2.70
C LYS A 30 -11.86 18.35 2.28
N SER A 31 -12.07 19.61 1.89
CA SER A 31 -13.39 20.08 1.43
C SER A 31 -13.82 19.40 0.14
N LYS A 32 -12.94 19.34 -0.87
CA LYS A 32 -13.24 18.67 -2.15
C LYS A 32 -13.57 17.19 -1.94
N ALA A 33 -12.79 16.48 -1.12
CA ALA A 33 -13.04 15.08 -0.80
C ALA A 33 -14.39 14.89 -0.09
N LYS A 34 -14.73 15.78 0.84
CA LYS A 34 -16.04 15.76 1.52
C LYS A 34 -17.20 15.86 0.51
N ASP A 35 -17.12 16.79 -0.43
CA ASP A 35 -18.20 17.02 -1.39
C ASP A 35 -18.36 15.83 -2.36
N VAL A 36 -17.25 15.27 -2.86
CA VAL A 36 -17.27 14.07 -3.70
C VAL A 36 -17.86 12.88 -2.94
N LEU A 37 -17.41 12.62 -1.71
CA LEU A 37 -17.92 11.50 -0.91
C LEU A 37 -19.40 11.66 -0.56
N ALA A 38 -19.86 12.88 -0.28
CA ALA A 38 -21.25 13.17 0.03
C ALA A 38 -22.18 12.84 -1.14
N ASN A 39 -21.75 13.06 -2.39
CA ASN A 39 -22.49 12.65 -3.58
C ASN A 39 -22.69 11.12 -3.69
N HIS A 40 -21.86 10.34 -2.98
CA HIS A 40 -21.96 8.89 -2.87
C HIS A 40 -22.52 8.43 -1.51
N GLY A 41 -23.05 9.33 -0.68
CA GLY A 41 -23.61 9.01 0.63
C GLY A 41 -22.59 8.61 1.69
N LEU A 42 -21.31 8.97 1.50
CA LEU A 42 -20.21 8.63 2.39
C LEU A 42 -19.67 9.86 3.11
N THR A 43 -19.25 9.68 4.36
CA THR A 43 -18.42 10.66 5.07
C THR A 43 -16.93 10.35 4.89
N ILE A 44 -16.07 11.31 5.23
CA ILE A 44 -14.62 11.06 5.31
C ILE A 44 -14.30 9.91 6.26
N SER A 45 -15.02 9.81 7.39
CA SER A 45 -14.80 8.74 8.36
C SER A 45 -15.21 7.37 7.83
N ASP A 46 -16.28 7.28 7.03
CA ASP A 46 -16.66 6.03 6.36
C ASP A 46 -15.58 5.60 5.37
N PHE A 47 -15.16 6.53 4.52
CA PHE A 47 -14.12 6.27 3.53
C PHE A 47 -12.80 5.82 4.17
N MET A 48 -12.37 6.49 5.25
CA MET A 48 -11.15 6.12 5.98
C MET A 48 -11.25 4.72 6.60
N ARG A 49 -12.40 4.37 7.21
CA ARG A 49 -12.62 3.02 7.75
C ARG A 49 -12.56 1.98 6.64
N MET A 50 -13.31 2.17 5.55
CA MET A 50 -13.31 1.26 4.41
C MET A 50 -11.91 1.06 3.85
N THR A 51 -11.17 2.14 3.63
CA THR A 51 -9.81 2.09 3.09
C THR A 51 -8.85 1.35 4.01
N LEU A 52 -8.87 1.63 5.32
CA LEU A 52 -7.99 0.94 6.28
C LEU A 52 -8.36 -0.53 6.45
N THR A 53 -9.66 -0.87 6.42
CA THR A 53 -10.13 -2.25 6.41
C THR A 53 -9.64 -2.99 5.17
N THR A 54 -9.76 -2.40 3.98
CA THR A 54 -9.22 -2.99 2.74
C THR A 54 -7.70 -3.16 2.85
N VAL A 55 -6.97 -2.17 3.36
CA VAL A 55 -5.51 -2.30 3.52
C VAL A 55 -5.15 -3.43 4.49
N ALA A 56 -5.91 -3.60 5.57
CA ALA A 56 -5.65 -4.65 6.54
C ALA A 56 -5.91 -6.07 6.01
N HIS A 57 -6.88 -6.24 5.10
CA HIS A 57 -7.26 -7.55 4.57
C HIS A 57 -6.62 -7.87 3.21
N ASP A 58 -6.55 -6.88 2.32
CA ASP A 58 -6.21 -7.06 0.90
C ASP A 58 -4.92 -6.33 0.50
N GLY A 59 -4.34 -5.52 1.41
CA GLY A 59 -3.19 -4.68 1.12
C GLY A 59 -3.53 -3.36 0.41
N LEU A 60 -2.50 -2.62 -0.02
CA LEU A 60 -2.71 -1.33 -0.69
C LEU A 60 -3.45 -1.50 -2.03
N PRO A 61 -4.46 -0.66 -2.32
CA PRO A 61 -5.07 -0.62 -3.64
C PRO A 61 -4.01 -0.46 -4.74
N LYS A 62 -4.08 -1.31 -5.78
CA LYS A 62 -3.04 -1.40 -6.83
C LYS A 62 -2.74 -0.07 -7.52
N TYR A 63 -3.72 0.83 -7.59
CA TYR A 63 -3.57 2.15 -8.21
C TYR A 63 -2.81 3.17 -7.34
N TYR A 64 -2.57 2.88 -6.05
CA TYR A 64 -1.70 3.71 -5.21
C TYR A 64 -0.21 3.37 -5.37
N SER A 65 0.12 2.26 -6.01
CA SER A 65 1.50 1.88 -6.27
C SER A 65 2.08 2.70 -7.42
N ILE A 66 2.68 3.84 -7.11
CA ILE A 66 3.60 4.52 -8.02
C ILE A 66 4.97 3.82 -7.88
N PRO A 67 5.54 3.25 -8.95
CA PRO A 67 6.88 2.67 -8.89
C PRO A 67 7.87 3.67 -8.31
N ASN A 68 8.62 3.24 -7.29
CA ASN A 68 9.70 4.05 -6.75
C ASN A 68 10.82 4.20 -7.80
N ARG A 69 11.77 5.10 -7.54
CA ARG A 69 12.84 5.41 -8.51
C ARG A 69 13.66 4.17 -8.91
N GLN A 70 13.95 3.28 -7.96
CA GLN A 70 14.71 2.05 -8.24
C GLN A 70 13.95 1.16 -9.22
N LEU A 71 12.66 0.89 -8.95
CA LEU A 71 11.84 0.07 -9.85
C LEU A 71 11.68 0.72 -11.23
N LYS A 72 11.55 2.05 -11.30
CA LYS A 72 11.54 2.78 -12.58
C LYS A 72 12.84 2.58 -13.36
N ASN A 73 13.98 2.63 -12.68
CA ASN A 73 15.29 2.43 -13.31
C ASN A 73 15.44 0.98 -13.82
N SER A 74 15.07 -0.02 -13.03
CA SER A 74 15.12 -1.42 -13.45
C SER A 74 14.19 -1.70 -14.64
N ILE A 75 13.01 -1.05 -14.70
CA ILE A 75 12.15 -1.12 -15.89
C ILE A 75 12.84 -0.47 -17.11
N GLN A 76 13.54 0.64 -16.91
CA GLN A 76 14.26 1.32 -17.99
C GLN A 76 15.42 0.46 -18.52
N GLU A 77 16.15 -0.24 -17.65
CA GLU A 77 17.21 -1.20 -18.04
C GLU A 77 16.65 -2.28 -18.97
N VAL A 78 15.48 -2.84 -18.65
CA VAL A 78 14.81 -3.82 -19.53
C VAL A 78 14.38 -3.18 -20.86
N ILE A 79 13.87 -1.95 -20.85
CA ILE A 79 13.52 -1.24 -22.09
C ILE A 79 14.76 -1.02 -22.97
N ASP A 80 15.88 -0.64 -22.36
CA ASP A 80 17.14 -0.40 -23.07
C ASP A 80 17.67 -1.70 -23.70
N ASP A 81 17.55 -2.84 -23.02
CA ASP A 81 17.87 -4.17 -23.57
C ASP A 81 16.99 -4.57 -24.76
N LEU A 82 15.69 -4.38 -24.64
CA LEU A 82 14.72 -4.66 -25.71
C LEU A 82 14.95 -3.74 -26.92
N SER A 83 15.38 -2.50 -26.69
CA SER A 83 15.73 -1.56 -27.76
C SER A 83 17.10 -1.82 -28.40
N GLY A 84 17.91 -2.72 -27.81
CA GLY A 84 19.27 -3.01 -28.25
C GLY A 84 20.30 -1.96 -27.85
N LYS A 85 19.95 -1.03 -26.96
CA LYS A 85 20.84 0.02 -26.47
C LYS A 85 21.87 -0.51 -25.47
N GLU A 86 21.44 -1.35 -24.54
CA GLU A 86 22.31 -1.94 -23.51
C GLU A 86 21.81 -3.35 -23.16
N LYS A 87 22.64 -4.38 -23.38
CA LYS A 87 22.24 -5.78 -23.19
C LYS A 87 22.34 -6.21 -21.73
N LEU A 88 21.25 -6.78 -21.21
CA LEU A 88 21.22 -7.37 -19.88
C LEU A 88 21.82 -8.80 -19.89
N PRO A 89 22.35 -9.29 -18.75
CA PRO A 89 22.80 -10.67 -18.63
C PRO A 89 21.67 -11.68 -18.90
N GLU A 90 21.95 -12.71 -19.68
CA GLU A 90 21.00 -13.76 -20.03
C GLU A 90 21.47 -15.12 -19.50
N ALA A 91 20.54 -15.93 -18.99
CA ALA A 91 20.76 -17.33 -18.65
C ALA A 91 19.96 -18.23 -19.61
N ARG A 92 20.60 -19.30 -20.11
CA ARG A 92 19.97 -20.27 -21.03
C ARG A 92 19.44 -21.51 -20.31
N ASN A 93 19.73 -21.65 -19.03
CA ASN A 93 19.27 -22.75 -18.19
C ASN A 93 19.26 -22.33 -16.71
N LEU A 94 18.57 -23.12 -15.87
CA LEU A 94 18.45 -22.88 -14.43
C LEU A 94 19.81 -22.76 -13.73
N LYS A 95 20.79 -23.58 -14.11
CA LYS A 95 22.12 -23.56 -13.50
C LYS A 95 22.85 -22.24 -13.75
N GLU A 96 22.76 -21.71 -14.97
CA GLU A 96 23.31 -20.39 -15.32
C GLU A 96 22.58 -19.27 -14.57
N LEU A 97 21.24 -19.35 -14.43
CA LEU A 97 20.46 -18.37 -13.69
C LEU A 97 20.85 -18.33 -12.21
N ASP A 98 20.97 -19.50 -11.57
CA ASP A 98 21.36 -19.61 -10.16
C ASP A 98 22.75 -19.03 -9.91
N GLN A 99 23.69 -19.25 -10.85
CA GLN A 99 25.04 -18.67 -10.78
C GLN A 99 25.02 -17.15 -10.88
N LEU A 100 24.23 -16.58 -11.80
CA LEU A 100 24.11 -15.12 -11.94
C LEU A 100 23.52 -14.49 -10.68
N LEU A 101 22.40 -15.02 -10.17
CA LEU A 101 21.73 -14.49 -8.98
C LEU A 101 22.58 -14.60 -7.70
N SER A 102 23.40 -15.65 -7.59
CA SER A 102 24.28 -15.85 -6.42
C SER A 102 25.57 -15.04 -6.47
N SER A 103 25.95 -14.50 -7.64
CA SER A 103 27.20 -13.76 -7.83
C SER A 103 27.10 -12.27 -7.50
N ASP A 104 25.88 -11.73 -7.37
CA ASP A 104 25.61 -10.28 -7.24
C ASP A 104 25.64 -9.77 -5.78
N ASP A 105 25.64 -10.68 -4.79
CA ASP A 105 25.75 -10.34 -3.35
C ASP A 105 27.13 -9.75 -2.96
N ALA A 106 28.10 -9.69 -3.88
CA ALA A 106 29.45 -9.19 -3.61
C ALA A 106 29.64 -7.67 -3.82
N LEU A 107 28.66 -6.95 -4.41
CA LEU A 107 28.81 -5.53 -4.74
C LEU A 107 28.08 -4.56 -3.79
N GLU A 108 27.24 -5.05 -2.87
CA GLU A 108 26.61 -4.20 -1.83
C GLU A 108 27.47 -4.03 -0.56
N SER A 109 28.58 -4.77 -0.40
CA SER A 109 29.46 -4.63 0.79
C SER A 109 30.48 -3.47 0.71
N SER A 110 30.46 -2.67 -0.35
CA SER A 110 31.30 -1.47 -0.47
C SER A 110 30.49 -0.25 -0.89
N LYS A 111 29.71 0.29 0.05
CA LYS A 111 29.36 1.71 0.14
C LYS A 111 28.84 2.08 1.53
#